data_AF-A0AAD8C4I2-F1
#
_entry.id   AF-A0AAD8C4I2-F1
#
_cell.length_a   1.000
_cell.length_b   1.000
_cell.length_c   1.000
_cell.angle_alpha   90.00
_cell.angle_beta   90.00
_cell.angle_gamma   90.00
#
_symmetry.space_group_name_H-M   'P 1'
#
loop_
_entity.id
_entity.type
_entity.pdbx_description
1 polymer ?
#
loop_
_entity_poly.entity_id
_entity_poly.type
_entity_poly.pdbx_seq_one_letter_code
_entity_poly.pdbx_strand_id
1 'polypeptide(L)'
;MLPNVTVKLILPNVTVKLMLPNVAVKLMLPNVAVKLMLSNVAVKLMLPKMTVKLMLPNVAVKLMLPNVTAKFMLPNVTVKLMRLKGL
;
A
#
# COMPACT_ATOMS: atom_id res chain seq x y z
N MET A 1 -20.38 11.68 10.25
CA MET A 1 -18.91 11.83 10.17
C MET A 1 -18.31 10.43 10.20
N LEU A 2 -17.62 9.99 9.14
CA LEU A 2 -16.97 8.68 9.16
C LEU A 2 -15.72 8.77 10.05
N PRO A 3 -15.57 7.95 11.10
CA PRO A 3 -14.41 8.03 11.97
C PRO A 3 -13.14 7.74 11.17
N ASN A 4 -12.09 8.52 11.40
CA ASN A 4 -10.80 8.30 10.79
C ASN A 4 -10.23 6.99 11.36
N VAL A 5 -10.02 5.98 10.51
CA VAL A 5 -9.57 4.65 10.96
C VAL A 5 -8.05 4.55 10.84
N THR A 6 -7.40 3.81 11.73
CA THR A 6 -5.98 3.42 11.57
C THR A 6 -5.88 1.90 11.44
N VAL A 7 -5.18 1.43 10.40
CA VAL A 7 -4.96 0.00 10.15
C VAL A 7 -3.46 -0.30 10.14
N LYS A 8 -3.05 -1.25 10.98
CA LYS A 8 -1.68 -1.79 11.00
C LYS A 8 -1.73 -3.30 10.81
N LEU A 9 -1.03 -3.80 9.79
CA LEU A 9 -1.02 -5.23 9.47
C LEU A 9 0.42 -5.72 9.29
N ILE A 10 0.74 -6.84 9.91
CA ILE A 10 2.02 -7.55 9.76
C ILE A 10 1.69 -9.03 9.56
N LEU A 11 1.86 -9.52 8.34
CA LEU A 11 1.48 -10.88 7.97
C LEU A 11 2.45 -11.42 6.91
N PRO A 12 3.06 -12.60 7.12
CA PRO A 12 3.83 -13.30 6.08
C PRO A 12 2.91 -14.11 5.15
N ASN A 13 3.24 -14.22 3.86
CA ASN A 13 2.60 -15.15 2.91
C ASN A 13 1.07 -15.10 2.85
N VAL A 14 0.50 -13.93 2.58
CA VAL A 14 -0.96 -13.73 2.52
C VAL A 14 -1.46 -13.23 1.16
N THR A 15 -2.77 -13.13 1.01
CA THR A 15 -3.41 -12.27 0.01
C THR A 15 -4.25 -11.25 0.73
N VAL A 16 -4.07 -9.96 0.43
CA VAL A 16 -4.79 -8.87 1.13
C VAL A 16 -5.62 -8.07 0.14
N LYS A 17 -6.90 -7.90 0.47
CA LYS A 17 -7.82 -6.98 -0.20
C LYS A 17 -8.39 -6.00 0.82
N LEU A 18 -8.16 -4.70 0.63
CA LEU A 18 -8.71 -3.65 1.51
C LEU A 18 -9.44 -2.59 0.68
N MET A 19 -10.59 -2.16 1.19
CA MET A 19 -11.42 -1.09 0.63
C MET A 19 -11.82 -0.15 1.76
N LEU A 20 -11.16 1.01 1.88
CA LEU A 20 -11.33 1.90 3.03
C LEU A 20 -11.26 3.39 2.61
N PRO A 21 -12.27 4.20 2.93
CA PRO A 21 -12.20 5.66 2.86
C PRO A 21 -11.67 6.26 4.18
N ASN A 22 -10.98 7.42 4.12
CA ASN A 22 -10.52 8.18 5.30
C ASN A 22 -9.79 7.34 6.36
N VAL A 23 -8.60 6.84 6.02
CA VAL A 23 -7.82 5.92 6.84
C VAL A 23 -6.32 6.25 6.79
N ALA A 24 -5.61 5.94 7.88
CA ALA A 24 -4.15 5.80 7.87
C ALA A 24 -3.77 4.31 7.85
N VAL A 25 -2.98 3.89 6.85
CA VAL A 25 -2.64 2.47 6.65
C VAL A 25 -1.14 2.23 6.73
N LYS A 26 -0.71 1.27 7.55
CA LYS A 26 0.66 0.74 7.60
C LYS A 26 0.67 -0.78 7.41
N LEU A 27 1.21 -1.25 6.29
CA LEU A 27 1.34 -2.68 6.01
C LEU A 27 2.81 -3.10 5.90
N MET A 28 3.15 -4.22 6.53
CA MET A 28 4.43 -4.91 6.39
C MET A 28 4.16 -6.36 6.01
N LEU A 29 4.33 -6.69 4.73
CA LEU A 29 3.91 -7.99 4.20
C LEU A 29 5.02 -8.59 3.32
N PRO A 30 5.75 -9.62 3.77
CA PRO A 30 6.71 -10.37 2.96
C PRO A 30 6.06 -11.49 2.13
N ASN A 31 6.40 -11.56 0.84
CA ASN A 31 5.99 -12.58 -0.14
C ASN A 31 4.46 -12.75 -0.34
N VAL A 32 3.82 -11.93 -1.17
CA VAL A 32 2.37 -11.65 -1.03
C VAL A 32 1.73 -11.09 -2.33
N ALA A 33 0.41 -11.23 -2.46
CA ALA A 33 -0.38 -10.48 -3.43
C ALA A 33 -1.26 -9.44 -2.71
N VAL A 34 -1.22 -8.18 -3.15
CA VAL A 34 -1.99 -7.08 -2.52
C VAL A 34 -2.86 -6.34 -3.52
N LYS A 35 -4.13 -6.15 -3.17
CA LYS A 35 -5.06 -5.23 -3.85
C LYS A 35 -5.63 -4.22 -2.86
N LEU A 36 -5.28 -2.94 -2.99
CA LEU A 36 -5.82 -1.87 -2.14
C LEU A 36 -6.63 -0.88 -2.96
N MET A 37 -7.78 -0.49 -2.42
CA MET A 37 -8.60 0.62 -2.92
C MET A 37 -8.87 1.57 -1.75
N LEU A 38 -8.15 2.69 -1.69
CA LEU A 38 -8.20 3.61 -0.54
C LEU A 38 -8.33 5.05 -1.01
N SER A 39 -9.22 5.85 -0.43
CA SER A 39 -9.47 7.24 -0.86
C SER A 39 -9.34 8.23 0.30
N ASN A 40 -8.67 9.36 0.07
CA ASN A 40 -8.40 10.37 1.11
C ASN A 40 -7.61 9.81 2.30
N VAL A 41 -6.40 9.30 2.04
CA VAL A 41 -5.64 8.46 2.98
C VAL A 41 -4.14 8.77 3.03
N ALA A 42 -3.50 8.40 4.15
CA ALA A 42 -2.05 8.29 4.26
C ALA A 42 -1.64 6.81 4.31
N VAL A 43 -0.71 6.38 3.46
CA VAL A 43 -0.33 4.96 3.31
C VAL A 43 1.18 4.76 3.40
N LYS A 44 1.61 3.79 4.22
CA LYS A 44 2.99 3.29 4.28
C LYS A 44 3.03 1.78 4.04
N LEU A 45 3.69 1.35 2.97
CA LEU A 45 3.83 -0.08 2.63
C LEU A 45 5.31 -0.50 2.60
N MET A 46 5.62 -1.64 3.22
CA MET A 46 6.91 -2.33 3.12
C MET A 46 6.69 -3.75 2.62
N LEU A 47 7.09 -4.03 1.37
CA LEU A 47 6.67 -5.22 0.62
C LEU A 47 7.86 -5.84 -0.17
N PRO A 48 8.57 -6.85 0.39
CA PRO A 48 9.78 -7.45 -0.16
C PRO A 48 9.70 -8.17 -1.53
N LYS A 49 8.71 -9.06 -1.75
CA LYS A 49 8.60 -9.96 -2.92
C LYS A 49 7.14 -10.11 -3.37
N MET A 50 6.62 -9.31 -4.29
CA MET A 50 5.15 -9.22 -4.47
C MET A 50 4.62 -8.85 -5.85
N THR A 51 3.34 -9.17 -6.05
CA THR A 51 2.47 -8.55 -7.05
C THR A 51 1.50 -7.58 -6.37
N VAL A 52 1.48 -6.31 -6.77
CA VAL A 52 0.69 -5.26 -6.12
C VAL A 52 -0.21 -4.52 -7.11
N LYS A 53 -1.48 -4.33 -6.75
CA LYS A 53 -2.41 -3.44 -7.46
C LYS A 53 -3.02 -2.41 -6.50
N LEU A 54 -2.72 -1.13 -6.70
CA LEU A 54 -3.25 -0.04 -5.86
C LEU A 54 -4.11 0.91 -6.68
N MET A 55 -5.27 1.27 -6.13
CA MET A 55 -6.11 2.38 -6.61
C MET A 55 -6.29 3.36 -5.46
N LEU A 56 -5.63 4.51 -5.53
CA LEU A 56 -5.58 5.44 -4.41
C LEU A 56 -5.80 6.90 -4.87
N PRO A 57 -7.03 7.45 -4.83
CA PRO A 57 -7.28 8.86 -5.11
C PRO A 57 -7.11 9.77 -3.89
N ASN A 58 -6.52 10.95 -4.08
CA ASN A 58 -6.30 11.96 -3.02
C ASN A 58 -5.52 11.40 -1.82
N VAL A 59 -4.30 10.91 -2.04
CA VAL A 59 -3.54 10.21 -0.99
C VAL A 59 -2.08 10.67 -0.89
N ALA A 60 -1.47 10.43 0.28
CA ALA A 60 -0.02 10.46 0.45
C ALA A 60 0.52 9.04 0.62
N VAL A 61 1.47 8.62 -0.22
CA VAL A 61 1.95 7.21 -0.23
C VAL A 61 3.47 7.13 -0.10
N LYS A 62 3.94 6.30 0.85
CA LYS A 62 5.34 5.88 0.96
C LYS A 62 5.46 4.37 0.74
N LEU A 63 6.24 3.97 -0.27
CA LEU A 63 6.42 2.58 -0.67
C LEU A 63 7.88 2.16 -0.59
N MET A 64 8.15 1.00 0.02
CA MET A 64 9.45 0.32 -0.01
C MET A 64 9.30 -1.07 -0.64
N LEU A 65 9.79 -1.21 -1.87
CA LEU A 65 9.56 -2.36 -2.75
C LEU A 65 10.89 -2.85 -3.35
N PRO A 66 11.50 -3.94 -2.84
CA PRO A 66 12.72 -4.54 -3.37
C PRO A 66 12.48 -5.34 -4.67
N ASN A 67 11.68 -6.41 -4.63
CA ASN A 67 11.39 -7.30 -5.76
C ASN A 67 9.88 -7.34 -6.05
N VAL A 68 9.37 -6.40 -6.85
CA VAL A 68 7.92 -6.20 -7.05
C VAL A 68 7.53 -5.98 -8.50
N THR A 69 6.43 -6.65 -8.90
CA THR A 69 5.61 -6.26 -10.05
C THR A 69 4.42 -5.45 -9.55
N ALA A 70 4.26 -4.20 -9.98
CA ALA A 70 3.19 -3.34 -9.48
C ALA A 70 2.44 -2.58 -10.58
N LYS A 71 1.14 -2.41 -10.35
CA LYS A 71 0.27 -1.52 -11.12
C LYS A 71 -0.39 -0.51 -10.18
N PHE A 72 -0.26 0.76 -10.52
CA PHE A 72 -0.75 1.87 -9.70
C PHE A 72 -1.73 2.75 -10.50
N MET A 73 -2.83 3.13 -9.87
CA MET A 73 -3.74 4.17 -10.36
C MET A 73 -3.92 5.21 -9.24
N LEU A 74 -3.27 6.37 -9.40
CA LEU A 74 -3.02 7.32 -8.32
C LEU A 74 -3.35 8.76 -8.74
N PRO A 75 -4.62 9.13 -8.90
CA PRO A 75 -5.00 10.51 -9.24
C PRO A 75 -4.87 11.43 -8.02
N ASN A 76 -4.25 12.60 -8.20
CA ASN A 76 -3.98 13.60 -7.15
C ASN A 76 -3.20 13.03 -5.96
N VAL A 77 -2.01 12.48 -6.25
CA VAL A 77 -1.21 11.75 -5.25
C VAL A 77 0.23 12.24 -5.21
N THR A 78 0.76 12.35 -4.00
CA THR A 78 2.21 12.44 -3.76
C THR A 78 2.77 11.07 -3.44
N VAL A 79 3.65 10.54 -4.30
CA VAL A 79 4.29 9.22 -4.13
C VAL A 79 5.76 9.37 -3.82
N LYS A 80 6.21 8.74 -2.73
CA LYS A 80 7.64 8.49 -2.48
C LYS A 80 7.91 6.99 -2.58
N LEU A 81 8.53 6.59 -3.70
CA LEU A 81 8.94 5.22 -3.95
C LEU A 81 10.44 5.07 -3.64
N MET A 82 10.77 4.12 -2.78
CA MET A 82 12.15 3.70 -2.52
C MET A 82 12.31 2.25 -2.98
N ARG A 83 13.02 2.08 -4.09
CA ARG A 83 13.34 0.77 -4.66
C ARG A 83 14.71 0.36 -4.15
N LEU A 84 14.78 -0.70 -3.34
CA LEU A 84 16.04 -1.29 -2.91
C LEU A 84 16.59 -2.08 -4.11
N LYS A 85 17.63 -1.55 -4.77
CA LYS A 85 18.39 -2.32 -5.76
C LYS A 85 19.27 -3.32 -5.00
N GLY A 86 19.12 -4.62 -5.28
CA GLY A 86 20.02 -5.65 -4.77
C GLY A 86 19.33 -6.65 -3.84
N LEU A 87 18.92 -7.77 -4.44
CA LEU A 87 18.91 -9.12 -3.90
C LEU A 87 18.91 -10.07 -5.10
#